data_AF-A0A9P0CJ82-F1
#
_entry.id   AF-A0A9P0CJ82-F1
#
_cell.length_a   1.000
_cell.length_b   1.000
_cell.length_c   1.000
_cell.angle_alpha   90.00
_cell.angle_beta   90.00
_cell.angle_gamma   90.00
#
_symmetry.space_group_name_H-M   'P 1'
#
loop_
_entity.id
_entity.type
_entity.pdbx_description
1 polymer ?
#
loop_
_entity_poly.entity_id
_entity_poly.type
_entity_poly.pdbx_seq_one_letter_code
_entity_poly.pdbx_strand_id
1 'polypeptide(L)'
;MSSFDILTFLECYQQYPCLWDKSISEYKDRNKRDQAEEAFLNIFKLENVLRVKIRSIRGTYNNEFRKVKKSMTTGSSDDEIYKPKLHWYNFAHGFLSKNQEFEPDNSMSQHKCWYV
;
A
#
# COMPACT_ATOMS: atom_id res chain seq x y z
N MET A 1 4.63 -1.24 -25.82
CA MET A 1 4.40 -0.78 -24.43
C MET A 1 4.57 -1.99 -23.53
N SER A 2 5.60 -2.01 -22.69
CA SER A 2 5.79 -3.11 -21.73
C SER A 2 4.61 -3.15 -20.76
N SER A 3 4.09 -4.34 -20.49
CA SER A 3 3.02 -4.53 -19.50
C SER A 3 3.51 -4.03 -18.13
N PHE A 4 2.65 -3.35 -17.39
CA PHE A 4 2.97 -2.95 -16.02
C PHE A 4 3.00 -4.19 -15.12
N ASP A 5 4.19 -4.56 -14.64
CA ASP A 5 4.34 -5.59 -13.64
C ASP A 5 4.33 -4.99 -12.22
N ILE A 6 3.30 -5.36 -11.47
CA ILE A 6 3.10 -4.91 -10.09
C ILE A 6 4.11 -5.52 -9.12
N LEU A 7 4.62 -6.73 -9.37
CA LEU A 7 5.62 -7.34 -8.48
C LEU A 7 6.94 -6.59 -8.59
N THR A 8 7.46 -6.41 -9.81
CA THR A 8 8.66 -5.58 -10.05
C THR A 8 8.49 -4.17 -9.46
N PHE A 9 7.29 -3.58 -9.60
CA PHE A 9 7.00 -2.27 -9.00
C PHE A 9 7.08 -2.29 -7.47
N LEU A 10 6.49 -3.29 -6.82
CA LEU A 10 6.49 -3.43 -5.36
C LEU A 10 7.89 -3.73 -4.82
N GLU A 11 8.70 -4.52 -5.53
CA GLU A 11 10.09 -4.79 -5.19
C GLU A 11 10.90 -3.50 -5.17
N CYS A 12 10.77 -2.68 -6.21
CA CYS A 12 11.42 -1.37 -6.26
C CYS A 12 10.89 -0.46 -5.14
N TYR A 13 9.58 -0.40 -4.95
CA TYR A 13 8.94 0.43 -3.93
C TYR A 13 9.43 0.09 -2.52
N GLN A 14 9.61 -1.20 -2.21
CA GLN A 14 10.10 -1.67 -0.93
C GLN A 14 11.50 -1.11 -0.61
N GLN A 15 12.35 -0.89 -1.61
CA GLN A 15 13.71 -0.37 -1.43
C GLN A 15 13.77 1.12 -1.04
N TYR A 16 12.65 1.84 -1.06
CA TYR A 16 12.57 3.23 -0.65
C TYR A 16 11.69 3.41 0.60
N PRO A 17 12.17 3.05 1.81
CA PRO A 17 11.41 3.20 3.06
C PRO A 17 10.83 4.60 3.28
N CYS A 18 11.52 5.66 2.86
CA CYS A 18 11.01 7.03 2.97
C CYS A 18 9.70 7.27 2.22
N LEU A 19 9.33 6.40 1.27
CA LEU A 19 8.07 6.47 0.52
C LEU A 19 6.92 5.68 1.16
N TRP A 20 7.19 4.82 2.15
CA TRP A 20 6.16 3.92 2.69
C TRP A 20 6.21 3.69 4.19
N ASP A 21 7.37 3.66 4.82
CA ASP A 21 7.51 3.35 6.25
C ASP A 21 7.20 4.59 7.09
N LYS A 22 6.03 4.61 7.75
CA LYS A 22 5.62 5.75 8.58
C LYS A 22 6.43 5.89 9.88
N SER A 23 7.19 4.85 10.26
CA SER A 23 7.92 4.80 11.53
C SER A 23 9.26 5.55 11.48
N ILE A 24 9.83 5.75 10.29
CA ILE A 24 11.11 6.43 10.11
C ILE A 24 10.93 7.94 9.94
N SER A 25 11.94 8.73 10.30
CA SER A 25 11.88 10.19 10.23
C SER A 25 11.87 10.69 8.78
N GLU A 26 12.56 9.99 7.87
CA GLU A 26 12.69 10.30 6.46
C GLU A 26 11.35 10.28 5.71
N TYR A 27 10.34 9.58 6.24
CA TYR A 27 8.98 9.60 5.69
C TYR A 27 8.33 10.99 5.74
N LYS A 28 8.71 11.79 6.73
CA LYS A 28 8.25 13.17 6.90
C LYS A 28 9.15 14.18 6.17
N ASP A 29 10.35 13.76 5.77
CA ASP A 29 11.29 14.59 5.04
C ASP A 29 10.91 14.66 3.55
N ARG A 30 10.43 15.84 3.14
CA ARG A 30 10.04 16.08 1.74
C ARG A 30 11.20 15.87 0.77
N ASN A 31 12.39 16.32 1.09
CA ASN A 31 13.54 16.25 0.19
C ASN A 31 13.97 14.80 -0.03
N LYS A 32 13.98 13.99 1.03
CA LYS A 32 14.28 12.54 0.93
C LYS A 32 13.27 11.81 0.07
N ARG A 33 11.98 12.16 0.18
CA ARG A 33 10.95 11.57 -0.68
C ARG A 33 11.07 12.01 -2.12
N ASP A 34 11.26 13.31 -2.37
CA ASP A 34 11.37 13.83 -3.74
C ASP A 34 12.58 13.18 -4.46
N GLN A 35 13.72 13.00 -3.78
CA GLN A 35 14.88 12.26 -4.31
C GLN A 35 14.59 10.78 -4.60
N ALA A 36 13.91 10.09 -3.68
CA ALA A 36 13.55 8.69 -3.86
C ALA A 36 12.54 8.49 -5.01
N GLU A 37 11.57 9.41 -5.14
CA GLU A 37 10.62 9.41 -6.24
C GLU A 37 11.32 9.65 -7.59
N GLU A 38 12.26 10.59 -7.67
CA GLU A 38 13.06 10.82 -8.87
C GLU A 38 13.84 9.57 -9.28
N ALA A 39 14.51 8.91 -8.33
CA ALA A 39 15.21 7.66 -8.57
C ALA A 39 14.26 6.54 -9.07
N PHE A 40 13.08 6.42 -8.47
CA PHE A 40 12.07 5.44 -8.87
C PHE A 40 11.50 5.75 -10.27
N LEU A 41 11.15 7.00 -10.56
CA LEU A 41 10.66 7.44 -11.87
C LEU A 41 11.65 7.09 -12.98
N ASN A 42 12.95 7.28 -12.73
CA ASN A 42 14.02 6.95 -13.70
C ASN A 42 14.09 5.45 -14.02
N ILE A 43 13.82 4.57 -13.03
CA ILE A 43 13.84 3.12 -13.24
C ILE A 43 12.67 2.67 -14.12
N PHE A 44 11.46 3.16 -13.85
CA PHE A 44 10.24 2.70 -14.55
C PHE A 44 9.83 3.56 -15.75
N LYS A 45 10.55 4.66 -16.01
CA LYS A 45 10.21 5.65 -17.05
C LYS A 45 8.75 6.07 -16.99
N LEU A 46 8.23 6.23 -15.78
CA LEU A 46 6.84 6.62 -15.55
C LEU A 46 6.74 8.13 -15.68
N GLU A 47 6.00 8.63 -16.64
CA GLU A 47 5.75 10.07 -16.80
C GLU A 47 4.81 10.56 -15.68
N ASN A 48 5.37 10.94 -14.52
CA ASN A 48 4.68 11.58 -13.40
C ASN A 48 3.48 10.85 -12.76
N VAL A 49 3.25 9.58 -13.08
CA VAL A 49 2.14 8.78 -12.50
C VAL A 49 2.54 7.96 -11.27
N LEU A 50 3.79 8.07 -10.79
CA LEU A 50 4.29 7.27 -9.67
C LEU A 50 3.47 7.45 -8.39
N ARG A 51 3.24 8.69 -7.97
CA ARG A 51 2.46 9.00 -6.75
C ARG A 51 1.04 8.43 -6.82
N VAL A 52 0.42 8.52 -8.00
CA VAL A 52 -0.93 7.98 -8.26
C VAL A 52 -0.93 6.45 -8.14
N LYS A 53 0.08 5.77 -8.72
CA LYS A 53 0.24 4.32 -8.61
C LYS A 53 0.48 3.87 -7.17
N ILE A 54 1.40 4.51 -6.44
CA ILE A 54 1.64 4.24 -5.02
C ILE A 54 0.36 4.37 -4.21
N ARG A 55 -0.39 5.46 -4.43
CA ARG A 55 -1.66 5.72 -3.74
C ARG A 55 -2.70 4.65 -4.05
N SER A 56 -2.83 4.25 -5.32
CA SER A 56 -3.75 3.19 -5.75
C SER A 56 -3.40 1.84 -5.11
N ILE A 57 -2.12 1.43 -5.17
CA ILE A 57 -1.64 0.16 -4.60
C ILE A 57 -1.87 0.10 -3.09
N ARG A 58 -1.52 1.17 -2.35
CA ARG A 58 -1.79 1.27 -0.91
C ARG A 58 -3.28 1.23 -0.60
N GLY A 59 -4.10 1.90 -1.40
CA GLY A 59 -5.56 1.88 -1.26
C GLY A 59 -6.12 0.46 -1.38
N THR A 60 -5.72 -0.25 -2.43
CA THR A 60 -6.11 -1.64 -2.66
C THR A 60 -5.61 -2.57 -1.55
N TYR A 61 -4.34 -2.47 -1.15
CA TYR A 61 -3.78 -3.25 -0.04
C TYR A 61 -4.54 -3.03 1.27
N ASN A 62 -4.79 -1.77 1.64
CA ASN A 62 -5.52 -1.43 2.86
C ASN A 62 -6.95 -1.98 2.83
N ASN A 63 -7.61 -1.98 1.67
CA ASN A 63 -8.94 -2.56 1.54
C ASN A 63 -8.92 -4.08 1.75
N GLU A 64 -7.98 -4.78 1.13
CA GLU A 64 -7.80 -6.22 1.33
C GLU A 64 -7.46 -6.55 2.79
N PHE A 65 -6.55 -5.81 3.41
CA PHE A 65 -6.19 -5.96 4.82
C PHE A 65 -7.41 -5.80 5.75
N ARG A 66 -8.28 -4.80 5.49
CA ARG A 66 -9.52 -4.64 6.28
C ARG A 66 -10.48 -5.81 6.13
N LYS A 67 -10.58 -6.42 4.94
CA LYS A 67 -11.42 -7.62 4.74
C LYS A 67 -10.90 -8.79 5.57
N VAL A 68 -9.58 -9.03 5.54
CA VAL A 68 -8.91 -10.06 6.35
C VAL A 68 -9.17 -9.82 7.84
N LYS A 69 -8.91 -8.60 8.32
CA LYS A 69 -9.12 -8.23 9.71
C LYS A 69 -10.59 -8.41 10.13
N LYS A 70 -11.54 -7.96 9.30
CA LYS A 70 -12.97 -8.09 9.56
C LYS A 70 -13.41 -9.56 9.66
N SER A 71 -12.90 -10.44 8.81
CA SER A 71 -13.22 -11.87 8.89
C SER A 71 -12.63 -12.56 10.12
N MET A 72 -11.58 -12.01 10.73
CA MET A 72 -11.02 -12.56 11.98
C MET A 72 -11.83 -12.15 13.21
N THR A 73 -12.43 -10.94 13.20
CA THR A 73 -13.14 -10.41 14.38
C THR A 73 -14.50 -11.09 14.62
N THR A 74 -15.14 -11.68 13.62
CA THR A 74 -16.54 -12.14 13.69
C THR A 74 -16.77 -13.49 14.37
N GLY A 75 -15.84 -14.00 15.18
CA GLY A 75 -15.97 -15.34 15.79
C GLY A 75 -15.95 -16.47 14.77
N SER A 76 -15.39 -16.18 13.60
CA SER A 76 -15.34 -17.07 12.45
C SER A 76 -14.36 -18.22 12.68
N SER A 77 -14.78 -19.44 12.29
CA SER A 77 -13.89 -20.60 12.20
C SER A 77 -12.80 -20.36 11.13
N ASP A 78 -11.68 -21.07 11.20
CA ASP A 78 -10.52 -20.89 10.28
C ASP A 78 -10.92 -20.98 8.79
N ASP A 79 -11.92 -21.81 8.47
CA ASP A 79 -12.46 -21.96 7.11
C ASP A 79 -13.22 -20.72 6.59
N GLU A 80 -13.65 -19.81 7.47
CA GLU A 80 -14.40 -18.59 7.12
C GLU A 80 -13.52 -17.35 6.98
N ILE A 81 -12.21 -17.45 7.29
CA ILE A 81 -11.29 -16.32 7.18
C ILE A 81 -11.12 -15.94 5.70
N TYR A 82 -11.34 -14.66 5.40
CA TYR A 82 -11.18 -14.12 4.07
C TYR A 82 -9.72 -14.26 3.60
N LYS A 83 -9.53 -14.91 2.45
CA LYS A 83 -8.22 -15.05 1.79
C LYS A 83 -8.10 -14.01 0.67
N PRO A 84 -7.12 -13.09 0.72
CA PRO A 84 -6.88 -12.12 -0.34
C PRO A 84 -6.65 -12.79 -1.69
N LYS A 85 -7.27 -12.25 -2.74
CA LYS A 85 -7.20 -12.82 -4.11
C LYS A 85 -6.07 -12.23 -4.96
N LEU A 86 -5.42 -11.18 -4.49
CA LEU A 86 -4.38 -10.48 -5.24
C LEU A 86 -3.07 -11.27 -5.12
N HIS A 87 -2.52 -11.70 -6.25
CA HIS A 87 -1.28 -12.49 -6.29
C HIS A 87 -0.09 -11.76 -5.64
N TRP A 88 -0.11 -10.43 -5.59
CA TRP A 88 0.93 -9.59 -4.99
C TRP A 88 0.65 -9.20 -3.53
N TYR A 89 -0.51 -9.58 -2.96
CA TYR A 89 -0.90 -9.19 -1.60
C TYR A 89 0.15 -9.58 -0.57
N ASN A 90 0.59 -10.85 -0.58
CA ASN A 90 1.54 -11.37 0.41
C ASN A 90 2.86 -10.62 0.38
N PHE A 91 3.34 -10.26 -0.83
CA PHE A 91 4.55 -9.46 -0.98
C PHE A 91 4.38 -8.08 -0.36
N ALA A 92 3.30 -7.37 -0.72
CA ALA A 92 2.98 -6.06 -0.15
C ALA A 92 2.78 -6.12 1.37
N HIS A 93 2.15 -7.17 1.86
CA HIS A 93 1.91 -7.40 3.29
C HIS A 93 3.21 -7.51 4.08
N GLY A 94 4.27 -8.09 3.49
CA GLY A 94 5.57 -8.28 4.14
C GLY A 94 6.22 -6.98 4.65
N PHE A 95 5.89 -5.83 4.05
CA PHE A 95 6.45 -4.54 4.48
C PHE A 95 5.38 -3.49 4.83
N LEU A 96 4.21 -3.48 4.18
CA LEU A 96 3.16 -2.48 4.44
C LEU A 96 2.35 -2.76 5.71
N SER A 97 2.36 -3.99 6.24
CA SER A 97 1.64 -4.36 7.47
C SER A 97 2.09 -3.55 8.68
N LYS A 98 3.36 -3.14 8.71
CA LYS A 98 3.98 -2.28 9.73
C LYS A 98 3.25 -0.94 9.89
N ASN A 99 2.55 -0.48 8.85
CA ASN A 99 1.80 0.78 8.87
C ASN A 99 0.34 0.64 9.32
N GLN A 100 -0.11 -0.57 9.67
CA GLN A 100 -1.51 -0.89 10.03
C GLN A 100 -1.79 -0.82 11.54
N GLU A 101 -0.77 -0.61 12.35
CA GLU A 101 -0.95 -0.25 13.75
C GLU A 101 -1.50 1.18 13.78
N PHE A 102 -2.63 1.40 14.46
CA PHE A 102 -3.34 2.68 14.62
C PHE A 102 -4.32 3.14 13.51
N GLU A 103 -5.33 2.34 13.19
CA GLU A 103 -6.64 2.92 12.84
C GLU A 103 -7.64 2.46 13.91
N PRO A 104 -8.12 3.36 14.81
CA PRO A 104 -9.26 3.03 15.66
C PRO A 104 -10.43 2.65 14.74
N ASP A 105 -11.17 1.62 15.13
CA ASP A 105 -12.31 1.12 14.37
C ASP A 105 -13.38 2.23 14.25
N ASN A 106 -13.28 3.03 13.18
CA ASN A 106 -14.34 3.92 12.78
C ASN A 106 -15.32 3.15 11.89
N SER A 107 -15.97 2.16 12.49
CA SER A 107 -17.20 1.60 11.97
C SER A 107 -18.17 2.78 11.74
N MET A 108 -18.51 3.04 10.48
CA MET A 108 -19.28 4.18 9.95
C MET A 108 -18.48 5.43 9.57
N SER A 109 -17.98 5.42 8.33
CA SER A 109 -18.13 6.58 7.43
C SER A 109 -18.10 6.08 5.99
N GLN A 110 -19.28 5.68 5.50
CA GLN A 110 -19.53 5.70 4.06
C GLN A 110 -19.41 7.16 3.60
N HIS A 111 -18.83 7.37 2.42
CA HIS A 111 -18.59 8.66 1.77
C HIS A 111 -17.42 9.48 2.33
N LYS A 112 -16.20 9.14 1.88
CA LYS A 112 -15.27 10.20 1.46
C LYS A 112 -15.06 10.06 -0.03
N CYS A 113 -15.78 10.91 -0.77
CA CYS A 113 -15.55 11.17 -2.18
C CYS A 113 -14.05 11.29 -2.44
N TRP A 114 -13.60 10.50 -3.41
CA TRP A 114 -12.33 10.73 -4.07
C TRP A 114 -12.64 11.49 -5.35
N TYR A 115 -12.20 12.75 -5.38
CA TYR A 115 -11.95 13.67 -6.51
C TYR A 115 -12.50 15.06 -6.22
N VAL A 116 -11.56 16.01 -6.19
CA VAL A 116 -11.63 17.48 -6.31
C VAL A 116 -12.62 18.21 -5.41
#